data_AF-A0A8C9WIT8-F1
#
_entry.id   AF-A0A8C9WIT8-F1
#
_cell.length_a   1.000
_cell.length_b   1.000
_cell.length_c   1.000
_cell.angle_alpha   90.00
_cell.angle_beta   90.00
_cell.angle_gamma   90.00
#
_symmetry.space_group_name_H-M   'P 1'
#
loop_
_entity.id
_entity.type
_entity.pdbx_description
1 polymer ?
#
loop_
_entity_poly.entity_id
_entity_poly.type
_entity_poly.pdbx_seq_one_letter_code
_entity_poly.pdbx_strand_id
1 'polypeptide(L)'
;MSKIYIFNGPLDFSFSDSPKDTLVSISPSGDIVEGSLVTLTCNSKANPPVDTYAWFKNGAEISQRGSRQNYNISIIRSEDSGEYHCEASNKVGTQKSNTVIFNIHAKPKPIYQ
;
A
#
# COMPACT_ATOMS: atom_id res chain seq x y z
N MET A 1 14.11 16.96 -17.58
CA MET A 1 15.47 17.41 -17.21
C MET A 1 16.28 16.19 -16.83
N SER A 2 17.02 15.63 -17.77
CA SER A 2 17.91 14.48 -17.52
C SER A 2 19.23 15.00 -16.99
N LYS A 3 19.63 14.65 -15.77
CA LYS A 3 20.96 14.97 -15.25
C LYS A 3 21.95 14.00 -15.90
N ILE A 4 22.85 14.52 -16.74
CA ILE A 4 23.98 13.79 -17.30
C ILE A 4 25.07 13.73 -16.22
N TYR A 5 25.50 12.54 -15.84
CA TYR A 5 26.63 12.33 -14.93
C TYR A 5 27.81 11.75 -15.72
N ILE A 6 28.96 12.43 -15.66
CA ILE A 6 30.22 11.97 -16.25
C ILE A 6 31.01 11.23 -15.16
N PHE A 7 31.39 9.97 -15.39
CA PHE A 7 32.19 9.16 -14.46
C PHE A 7 33.57 8.85 -15.05
N ASN A 8 34.64 9.08 -14.27
CA ASN A 8 36.01 8.63 -14.55
C ASN A 8 36.32 7.41 -13.66
N GLY A 9 35.95 6.21 -14.14
CA GLY A 9 36.16 4.92 -13.48
C GLY A 9 35.41 3.80 -14.22
N PRO A 10 35.69 2.50 -13.97
CA PRO A 10 34.92 1.41 -14.57
C PRO A 10 33.44 1.56 -14.17
N LEU A 11 32.58 1.57 -15.18
CA LEU A 11 31.18 1.99 -15.07
C LEU A 11 30.33 0.94 -14.35
N ASP A 12 30.32 0.97 -13.02
CA ASP A 12 29.26 0.34 -12.24
C ASP A 12 28.02 1.25 -12.26
N PHE A 13 27.19 1.07 -13.29
CA PHE A 13 25.92 1.81 -13.49
C PHE A 13 24.77 1.25 -12.62
N SER A 14 24.99 1.02 -11.33
CA SER A 14 23.88 0.71 -10.42
C SER A 14 23.06 1.99 -10.13
N PHE A 15 22.18 2.35 -11.07
CA PHE A 15 21.26 3.47 -10.91
C PHE A 15 20.26 3.18 -9.79
N SER A 16 20.39 3.90 -8.68
CA SER A 16 19.49 3.77 -7.53
C SER A 16 18.32 4.75 -7.67
N ASP A 17 17.10 4.21 -7.70
CA ASP A 17 15.82 4.90 -7.76
C ASP A 17 15.07 4.79 -6.43
N SER A 18 14.54 5.93 -5.96
CA SER A 18 13.50 5.92 -4.93
C SER A 18 12.23 5.23 -5.44
N PRO A 19 11.34 4.76 -4.56
CA PRO A 19 10.08 4.16 -4.95
C PRO A 19 9.26 5.10 -5.86
N LYS A 20 8.68 4.52 -6.90
CA LYS A 20 7.87 5.17 -7.95
C LYS A 20 6.66 4.31 -8.28
N ASP A 21 5.67 4.92 -8.93
CA ASP A 21 4.39 4.29 -9.29
C ASP A 21 3.75 3.52 -8.12
N THR A 22 3.86 4.04 -6.89
CA THR A 22 3.31 3.42 -5.69
C THR A 22 1.78 3.45 -5.75
N LEU A 23 1.15 2.28 -5.80
CA LEU A 23 -0.30 2.13 -5.94
C LEU A 23 -0.87 1.11 -4.96
N VAL A 24 -2.04 1.41 -4.40
CA VAL A 24 -2.80 0.48 -3.56
C VAL A 24 -3.87 -0.24 -4.38
N SER A 25 -3.97 -1.55 -4.19
CA SER A 25 -5.06 -2.39 -4.69
C SER A 25 -5.73 -3.14 -3.54
N ILE A 26 -7.03 -3.38 -3.65
CA ILE A 26 -7.84 -4.10 -2.65
C ILE A 26 -8.39 -5.38 -3.28
N SER A 27 -8.35 -6.48 -2.53
CA SER A 27 -8.95 -7.76 -2.92
C SER A 27 -9.78 -8.34 -1.77
N PRO A 28 -11.03 -8.79 -2.01
CA PRO A 28 -11.75 -8.74 -3.28
C PRO A 28 -12.13 -7.31 -3.70
N SER A 29 -12.35 -7.09 -4.99
CA SER A 29 -12.92 -5.83 -5.51
C SER A 29 -14.44 -5.89 -5.52
N GLY A 30 -15.12 -4.78 -5.25
CA GLY A 30 -16.59 -4.67 -5.32
C GLY A 30 -17.25 -4.60 -3.94
N ASP A 31 -18.46 -5.12 -3.83
CA ASP A 31 -19.24 -5.09 -2.58
C ASP A 31 -18.60 -5.99 -1.52
N ILE A 32 -17.93 -5.36 -0.55
CA ILE A 32 -17.37 -6.08 0.59
C ILE A 32 -18.35 -6.04 1.75
N VAL A 33 -18.78 -7.22 2.16
CA VAL A 33 -19.68 -7.42 3.30
C VAL A 33 -18.88 -7.77 4.55
N GLU A 34 -19.42 -7.39 5.72
CA GLU A 34 -18.80 -7.73 7.01
C GLU A 34 -18.47 -9.22 7.17
N GLY A 35 -17.35 -9.51 7.83
CA GLY A 35 -16.81 -10.85 8.01
C GLY A 35 -16.13 -11.45 6.78
N SER A 36 -15.99 -10.68 5.69
CA SER A 36 -15.08 -11.01 4.59
C SER A 36 -13.62 -10.84 5.01
N LEU A 37 -12.74 -11.63 4.39
CA LEU A 37 -11.30 -11.42 4.43
C LEU A 37 -10.91 -10.47 3.31
N VAL A 38 -10.16 -9.43 3.66
CA VAL A 38 -9.70 -8.40 2.72
C VAL A 38 -8.19 -8.25 2.79
N THR A 39 -7.57 -8.14 1.63
CA THR A 39 -6.13 -7.88 1.49
C THR A 39 -5.93 -6.57 0.73
N LEU A 40 -5.25 -5.62 1.37
CA LEU A 40 -4.68 -4.45 0.70
C LEU A 40 -3.25 -4.77 0.28
N THR A 41 -2.89 -4.43 -0.95
CA THR A 41 -1.55 -4.62 -1.50
C THR A 41 -1.00 -3.30 -1.99
N CYS A 42 0.23 -2.97 -1.57
CA CYS A 42 0.96 -1.78 -1.99
C CYS A 42 2.00 -2.18 -3.04
N ASN A 43 1.83 -1.76 -4.29
CA ASN A 43 2.79 -2.06 -5.37
C ASN A 43 3.64 -0.84 -5.66
N SER A 44 4.96 -1.00 -5.79
CA SER A 44 5.85 0.10 -6.17
C SER A 44 7.07 -0.42 -6.93
N LYS A 45 7.54 0.37 -7.89
CA LYS A 45 8.80 0.14 -8.61
C LYS A 45 9.93 0.89 -7.91
N ALA A 46 10.97 0.18 -7.51
CA ALA A 46 12.11 0.77 -6.79
C ALA A 46 13.41 0.01 -7.12
N ASN A 47 14.54 0.70 -7.07
CA ASN A 47 15.86 0.07 -7.13
C ASN A 47 16.83 0.75 -6.14
N PRO A 48 17.32 0.10 -5.08
CA PRO A 48 17.01 -1.27 -4.67
C PRO A 48 15.52 -1.47 -4.35
N PRO A 49 15.07 -2.74 -4.18
CA PRO A 49 13.70 -3.05 -3.79
C PRO A 49 13.27 -2.28 -2.53
N VAL A 50 11.96 -2.14 -2.36
CA VAL A 50 11.38 -1.49 -1.18
C VAL A 50 11.76 -2.27 0.08
N ASP A 51 12.35 -1.57 1.05
CA ASP A 51 12.80 -2.13 2.32
C ASP A 51 11.64 -2.18 3.34
N THR A 52 10.77 -1.17 3.34
CA THR A 52 9.67 -1.05 4.30
C THR A 52 8.40 -0.49 3.68
N TYR A 53 7.26 -0.99 4.14
CA TYR A 53 5.95 -0.42 3.88
C TYR A 53 5.32 0.07 5.20
N ALA A 54 4.64 1.22 5.12
CA ALA A 54 3.76 1.73 6.17
C ALA A 54 2.35 1.90 5.61
N TRP A 55 1.35 1.42 6.33
CA TRP A 55 -0.06 1.51 5.96
C TRP A 55 -0.76 2.52 6.84
N PHE A 56 -1.62 3.31 6.22
CA PHE A 56 -2.37 4.37 6.87
C PHE A 56 -3.86 4.22 6.59
N LYS A 57 -4.68 4.52 7.59
CA LYS A 57 -6.13 4.64 7.50
C LYS A 57 -6.55 5.98 8.08
N ASN A 58 -7.30 6.77 7.32
CA ASN A 58 -7.79 8.09 7.74
C ASN A 58 -6.67 9.00 8.29
N GLY A 59 -5.47 8.88 7.70
CA GLY A 59 -4.28 9.63 8.12
C GLY A 59 -3.49 9.06 9.30
N ALA A 60 -3.98 8.02 9.98
CA ALA A 60 -3.27 7.36 11.08
C ALA A 60 -2.55 6.10 10.59
N GLU A 61 -1.31 5.87 11.03
CA GLU A 61 -0.56 4.65 10.73
C GLU A 61 -1.20 3.44 11.45
N ILE A 62 -1.53 2.40 10.69
CA ILE A 62 -2.22 1.18 11.17
C ILE A 62 -1.33 -0.07 11.11
N SER A 63 -0.18 0.02 10.45
CA SER A 63 0.79 -1.06 10.44
C SER A 63 1.85 -0.88 11.51
N GLN A 64 2.43 -1.98 11.99
CA GLN A 64 3.71 -1.92 12.69
C GLN A 64 4.83 -1.54 11.71
N ARG A 65 5.80 -0.73 12.17
CA ARG A 65 6.94 -0.24 11.38
C ARG A 65 7.72 -1.44 10.80
N GLY A 66 7.89 -1.49 9.47
CA GLY A 66 8.46 -2.65 8.77
C GLY A 66 7.41 -3.62 8.23
N SER A 67 6.20 -3.12 7.96
CA SER A 67 5.11 -3.93 7.43
C SER A 67 5.44 -4.48 6.05
N ARG A 68 4.81 -5.61 5.73
CA ARG A 68 4.93 -6.25 4.43
C ARG A 68 4.14 -5.45 3.40
N GLN A 69 4.44 -5.73 2.14
CA GLN A 69 3.71 -5.23 0.97
C GLN A 69 2.19 -5.41 1.08
N ASN A 70 1.73 -6.44 1.81
CA ASN A 70 0.33 -6.77 2.01
C ASN A 70 -0.13 -6.49 3.44
N TYR A 71 -1.30 -5.87 3.58
CA TYR A 71 -2.02 -5.70 4.84
C TYR A 71 -3.32 -6.52 4.79
N ASN A 72 -3.43 -7.50 5.68
CA ASN A 72 -4.55 -8.43 5.72
C ASN A 72 -5.49 -8.10 6.87
N ILE A 73 -6.79 -7.96 6.56
CA ILE A 73 -7.86 -7.80 7.53
C ILE A 73 -8.70 -9.08 7.48
N SER A 74 -8.58 -9.92 8.51
CA SER A 74 -9.18 -11.26 8.51
C SER A 74 -10.70 -11.26 8.66
N ILE A 75 -11.25 -10.32 9.41
CA ILE A 75 -12.68 -10.18 9.67
C ILE A 75 -13.02 -8.70 9.55
N ILE A 76 -13.44 -8.29 8.35
CA ILE A 76 -13.78 -6.90 8.08
C ILE A 76 -15.06 -6.49 8.83
N ARG A 77 -15.09 -5.29 9.40
CA ARG A 77 -16.27 -4.71 10.08
C ARG A 77 -16.61 -3.34 9.53
N SER A 78 -17.82 -2.84 9.77
CA SER A 78 -18.21 -1.49 9.35
C SER A 78 -17.21 -0.40 9.75
N GLU A 79 -16.57 -0.55 10.92
CA GLU A 79 -15.55 0.39 11.42
C GLU A 79 -14.28 0.40 10.58
N ASP A 80 -13.99 -0.64 9.80
CA ASP A 80 -12.85 -0.72 8.88
C ASP A 80 -13.05 0.15 7.63
N SER A 81 -14.21 0.78 7.46
CA SER A 81 -14.42 1.72 6.36
C SER A 81 -13.51 2.95 6.53
N GLY A 82 -13.02 3.48 5.41
CA GLY A 82 -12.20 4.68 5.41
C GLY A 82 -11.27 4.82 4.22
N GLU A 83 -10.37 5.78 4.34
CA GLU A 83 -9.36 6.12 3.34
C GLU A 83 -8.05 5.43 3.65
N TYR A 84 -7.60 4.56 2.73
CA TYR A 84 -6.36 3.81 2.87
C TYR A 84 -5.30 4.33 1.90
N HIS A 85 -4.06 4.42 2.39
CA HIS A 85 -2.88 4.62 1.56
C HIS A 85 -1.68 3.91 2.18
N CYS A 86 -0.63 3.71 1.39
CA CYS A 86 0.64 3.20 1.85
C CYS A 86 1.79 4.15 1.52
N GLU A 87 2.87 4.03 2.27
CA GLU A 87 4.16 4.61 1.96
C GLU A 87 5.19 3.49 1.77
N ALA A 88 5.86 3.50 0.62
CA ALA A 88 6.93 2.57 0.28
C ALA A 88 8.27 3.29 0.43
N SER A 89 9.22 2.69 1.15
CA SER A 89 10.53 3.28 1.40
C SER A 89 11.67 2.33 1.09
N ASN A 90 12.72 2.82 0.43
CA ASN A 90 14.01 2.17 0.32
C ASN A 90 15.13 3.11 0.79
N LYS A 91 16.39 2.66 0.75
CA LYS A 91 17.57 3.48 1.10
C LYS A 91 17.71 4.82 0.33
N VAL A 92 17.02 4.98 -0.80
CA VAL A 92 17.10 6.17 -1.67
C VAL A 92 16.02 7.19 -1.31
N GLY A 93 14.85 6.73 -0.88
CA GLY A 93 13.76 7.61 -0.46
C GLY A 93 12.43 6.90 -0.26
N THR A 94 11.37 7.70 -0.19
CA THR A 94 10.01 7.27 0.13
C THR A 94 9.01 7.84 -0.87
N GLN A 95 8.01 7.04 -1.24
CA GLN A 95 6.85 7.51 -2.00
C GLN A 95 5.55 7.06 -1.34
N LYS A 96 4.61 8.00 -1.24
CA LYS A 96 3.22 7.78 -0.84
C LYS A 96 2.38 7.36 -2.05
N SER A 97 1.48 6.40 -1.84
CA SER A 97 0.57 5.91 -2.87
C SER A 97 -0.60 6.85 -3.16
N ASN A 98 -1.42 6.47 -4.14
CA ASN A 98 -2.79 6.96 -4.22
C ASN A 98 -3.60 6.58 -2.95
N THR A 99 -4.61 7.38 -2.64
CA THR A 99 -5.60 7.05 -1.62
C THR A 99 -6.72 6.24 -2.25
N VAL A 100 -7.14 5.16 -1.61
CA VAL A 100 -8.33 4.37 -1.98
C VAL A 100 -9.38 4.50 -0.87
N ILE A 101 -10.62 4.76 -1.26
CA ILE A 101 -11.76 4.78 -0.34
C ILE A 101 -12.34 3.37 -0.30
N PHE A 102 -12.43 2.84 0.91
CA PHE A 102 -12.94 1.51 1.15
C PHE A 102 -14.20 1.58 2.01
N ASN A 103 -15.33 1.17 1.44
CA ASN A 103 -16.64 1.20 2.08
C ASN A 103 -17.12 -0.24 2.31
N ILE A 104 -17.56 -0.53 3.53
CA ILE A 104 -18.00 -1.87 3.92
C ILE A 104 -19.49 -1.86 4.18
N HIS A 105 -20.19 -2.85 3.63
CA HIS A 105 -21.62 -3.00 3.81
C HIS A 105 -21.91 -3.97 4.96
N ALA A 106 -22.83 -3.56 5.84
CA ALA A 106 -23.35 -4.43 6.88
C ALA A 106 -24.00 -5.68 6.26
N LYS A 107 -23.81 -6.83 6.91
CA LYS A 107 -24.56 -8.03 6.52
C LYS A 107 -26.06 -7.77 6.70
N PRO A 108 -26.91 -8.11 5.72
CA PRO A 108 -28.35 -8.04 5.92
C PRO A 108 -28.72 -8.95 7.10
N LYS A 109 -29.43 -8.40 8.08
CA LYS A 109 -29.94 -9.19 9.20
C LYS A 109 -30.96 -10.19 8.65
N PRO A 110 -30.86 -11.49 8.99
CA PRO A 110 -31.91 -12.43 8.60
C PRO A 110 -33.22 -11.96 9.23
N ILE A 111 -34.24 -11.78 8.38
CA ILE A 111 -35.60 -11.54 8.84
C ILE A 111 -36.14 -12.92 9.24
N TYR A 112 -36.22 -13.18 10.54
CA TYR A 112 -36.95 -14.34 11.05
C TYR A 112 -38.45 -14.03 10.92
N GLN A 113 -39.15 -14.84 10.12
CA GLN A 113 -40.61 -14.78 9.92
C GLN A 113 -41.30 -15.89 10.70
#